data_AF-A0A947DFF8-F1
#
_entry.id   AF-A0A947DFF8-F1
#
_cell.length_a   1.000
_cell.length_b   1.000
_cell.length_c   1.000
_cell.angle_alpha   90.00
_cell.angle_beta   90.00
_cell.angle_gamma   90.00
#
_symmetry.space_group_name_H-M   'P 1'
#
loop_
_entity.id
_entity.type
_entity.pdbx_description
1 polymer ?
#
loop_
_entity_poly.entity_id
_entity_poly.type
_entity_poly.pdbx_seq_one_letter_code
_entity_poly.pdbx_strand_id
1 'polypeptide(L)'
;MAVSLQASLEGIHIIDSARKVRGWTKTAQSWCDAAQTSPATLKRFWRGESIRRETFILICEALGLSWQDIAQEAELPEGLFEETENSTDDDFINDENEYVLPAYLTLKRQYCTEFHQRAISHFQPDSYVSDLWKVLKEEQAYDSSKETIARILNGSRARARNITAICNFFGVKVEEACLETAFISPLSPPSFLTLLPEYRKQFKELARFDFENHSNGYLSGLRKEILNEQNIDISTDTIARILDGKRGRGRNVDAFCRYFGLSWVEACVTAERFLEVTELVAQIRSRVKFAFAYSDRSTSSRQ
;
A
#
# COMPACT_ATOMS: atom_id res chain seq x y z
N MET A 1 -16.14 33.11 -5.09
CA MET A 1 -15.83 31.89 -4.31
C MET A 1 -14.34 31.59 -4.52
N ALA A 2 -13.54 31.48 -3.45
CA ALA A 2 -12.12 31.18 -3.59
C ALA A 2 -11.96 29.69 -3.95
N VAL A 3 -11.30 29.38 -5.06
CA VAL A 3 -11.06 27.98 -5.45
C VAL A 3 -9.99 27.41 -4.53
N SER A 4 -10.33 26.34 -3.79
CA SER A 4 -9.39 25.60 -2.96
C SER A 4 -8.86 24.37 -3.69
N LEU A 5 -7.58 24.06 -3.47
CA LEU A 5 -6.90 22.88 -3.99
C LEU A 5 -6.42 22.00 -2.84
N GLN A 6 -6.39 20.70 -3.08
CA GLN A 6 -5.88 19.68 -2.17
C GLN A 6 -4.75 18.93 -2.88
N ALA A 7 -3.75 18.47 -2.14
CA ALA A 7 -2.66 17.69 -2.71
C ALA A 7 -3.07 16.23 -2.83
N SER A 8 -2.74 15.60 -3.97
CA SER A 8 -2.86 14.15 -4.14
C SER A 8 -1.79 13.44 -3.30
N LEU A 9 -2.02 12.16 -2.98
CA LEU A 9 -1.03 11.35 -2.26
C LEU A 9 0.29 11.26 -3.03
N GLU A 10 0.23 11.12 -4.35
CA GLU A 10 1.40 11.10 -5.23
C GLU A 10 2.11 12.46 -5.23
N GLY A 11 1.35 13.57 -5.31
CA GLY A 11 1.87 14.93 -5.21
C GLY A 11 2.61 15.21 -3.90
N ILE A 12 2.10 14.68 -2.79
CA ILE A 12 2.75 14.75 -1.48
C ILE A 12 4.12 14.04 -1.51
N HIS A 13 4.23 12.87 -2.14
CA HIS A 13 5.49 12.16 -2.27
C HIS A 13 6.51 12.91 -3.15
N ILE A 14 6.06 13.48 -4.27
CA ILE A 14 6.92 14.26 -5.18
C ILE A 14 7.52 15.47 -4.44
N ILE A 15 6.69 16.21 -3.71
CA ILE A 15 7.13 17.32 -2.87
C ILE A 15 8.09 16.85 -1.76
N ASP A 16 7.81 15.70 -1.15
CA ASP A 16 8.67 15.16 -0.09
C ASP A 16 10.08 14.84 -0.60
N SER A 17 10.20 14.31 -1.81
CA SER A 17 11.50 14.12 -2.45
C SER A 17 12.17 15.47 -2.77
N ALA A 18 11.44 16.43 -3.35
CA ALA A 18 12.00 17.72 -3.75
C ALA A 18 12.49 18.56 -2.57
N ARG A 19 11.75 18.59 -1.45
CA ARG A 19 12.18 19.31 -0.25
C ARG A 19 13.44 18.68 0.36
N LYS A 20 13.56 17.34 0.32
CA LYS A 20 14.69 16.61 0.90
C LYS A 20 15.98 16.96 0.14
N VAL A 21 15.91 17.08 -1.19
CA VAL A 21 17.04 17.56 -2.01
C VAL A 21 17.49 18.96 -1.59
N ARG A 22 16.57 19.82 -1.15
CA ARG A 22 16.89 21.17 -0.63
C ARG A 22 17.28 21.19 0.85
N GLY A 23 17.27 20.05 1.54
CA GLY A 23 17.52 19.97 2.98
C GLY A 23 16.43 20.63 3.83
N TRP A 24 15.22 20.83 3.30
CA TRP A 24 14.12 21.47 4.02
C TRP A 24 13.27 20.43 4.77
N THR A 25 12.95 20.74 6.04
CA THR A 25 11.97 20.00 6.83
C THR A 25 10.54 20.34 6.38
N LYS A 26 9.55 19.50 6.73
CA LYS A 26 8.14 19.66 6.31
C LYS A 26 7.53 21.02 6.69
N THR A 27 8.06 21.67 7.72
CA THR A 27 7.64 22.98 8.20
C THR A 27 8.82 23.94 8.34
N ALA A 28 9.81 23.83 7.45
CA ALA A 28 10.98 24.71 7.49
C ALA A 28 10.56 26.17 7.32
N GLN A 29 11.16 27.07 8.11
CA GLN A 29 10.90 28.51 7.98
C GLN A 29 11.31 29.02 6.59
N SER A 30 12.43 28.52 6.05
CA SER A 30 12.88 28.82 4.69
C SER A 30 11.83 28.50 3.62
N TRP A 31 11.06 27.42 3.81
CA TRP A 31 9.99 27.06 2.88
C TRP A 31 8.75 27.92 3.10
N CYS A 32 8.42 28.27 4.35
CA CYS A 32 7.34 29.21 4.66
C CYS A 32 7.60 30.58 4.00
N ASP A 33 8.84 31.08 4.11
CA ASP A 33 9.25 32.37 3.55
C ASP A 33 9.20 32.33 2.01
N ALA A 34 9.70 31.24 1.40
CA ALA A 34 9.68 31.06 -0.06
C ALA A 34 8.25 30.93 -0.62
N ALA A 35 7.36 30.23 0.08
CA ALA A 35 5.96 30.04 -0.33
C ALA A 35 5.02 31.14 0.20
N GLN A 36 5.56 32.19 0.85
CA GLN A 36 4.81 33.29 1.47
C GLN A 36 3.63 32.81 2.33
N THR A 37 3.87 31.78 3.13
CA THR A 37 2.82 31.10 3.89
C THR A 37 3.23 30.83 5.33
N SER A 38 2.28 30.37 6.14
CA SER A 38 2.53 30.05 7.54
C SER A 38 2.84 28.55 7.74
N PRO A 39 3.56 28.17 8.81
CA PRO A 39 3.79 26.76 9.16
C PRO A 39 2.48 25.99 9.35
N ALA A 40 1.42 26.66 9.82
CA ALA A 40 0.09 26.08 9.95
C ALA A 40 -0.48 25.68 8.57
N THR A 41 -0.27 26.49 7.54
CA THR A 41 -0.75 26.22 6.19
C THR A 41 0.04 25.08 5.54
N LEU A 42 1.36 25.01 5.74
CA LEU A 42 2.14 23.84 5.31
C LEU A 42 1.68 22.56 6.00
N LYS A 43 1.36 22.60 7.31
CA LYS A 43 0.79 21.43 7.99
C LYS A 43 -0.53 20.96 7.37
N ARG A 44 -1.41 21.90 6.99
CA ARG A 44 -2.66 21.58 6.28
C ARG A 44 -2.38 20.94 4.92
N PHE A 45 -1.46 21.53 4.17
CA PHE A 45 -1.00 21.01 2.89
C PHE A 45 -0.54 19.54 3.00
N TRP A 46 0.31 19.24 3.99
CA TRP A 46 0.82 17.88 4.24
C TRP A 46 -0.23 16.86 4.67
N ARG A 47 -1.32 17.32 5.29
CA ARG A 47 -2.45 16.47 5.66
C ARG A 47 -3.37 16.18 4.47
N GLY A 48 -3.11 16.79 3.31
CA GLY A 48 -4.04 16.78 2.20
C GLY A 48 -5.31 17.57 2.53
N GLU A 49 -5.26 18.58 3.39
CA GLU A 49 -6.41 19.45 3.59
C GLU A 49 -6.51 20.48 2.44
N SER A 50 -7.72 20.85 2.05
CA SER A 50 -7.95 21.87 1.02
C SER A 50 -7.43 23.23 1.49
N ILE A 51 -6.54 23.84 0.71
CA ILE A 51 -6.00 25.19 0.94
C ILE A 51 -6.31 26.11 -0.25
N ARG A 52 -6.13 27.42 -0.10
CA ARG A 52 -6.38 28.38 -1.20
C ARG A 52 -5.46 28.05 -2.39
N ARG A 53 -6.01 28.07 -3.61
CA ARG A 53 -5.27 27.79 -4.85
C ARG A 53 -3.98 28.58 -4.96
N GLU A 54 -4.02 29.89 -4.72
CA GLU A 54 -2.83 30.76 -4.79
C GLU A 54 -1.71 30.27 -3.86
N THR A 55 -2.06 29.93 -2.61
CA THR A 55 -1.10 29.41 -1.64
C THR A 55 -0.59 28.03 -2.02
N PHE A 56 -1.44 27.18 -2.61
CA PHE A 56 -1.04 25.87 -3.12
C PHE A 56 0.01 25.99 -4.23
N ILE A 57 -0.22 26.91 -5.18
CA ILE A 57 0.71 27.18 -6.28
C ILE A 57 2.06 27.65 -5.74
N LEU A 58 2.08 28.62 -4.83
CA LEU A 58 3.31 29.15 -4.23
C LEU A 58 4.11 28.07 -3.46
N ILE A 59 3.43 27.14 -2.79
CA ILE A 59 4.07 26.01 -2.10
C ILE A 59 4.83 25.12 -3.09
N CYS A 60 4.22 24.83 -4.25
CA CYS A 60 4.80 23.99 -5.29
C CYS A 60 5.95 24.71 -6.03
N GLU A 61 5.74 25.98 -6.38
CA GLU A 61 6.73 26.82 -7.07
C GLU A 61 7.99 27.04 -6.23
N ALA A 62 7.86 27.16 -4.90
CA ALA A 62 9.01 27.27 -4.00
C ALA A 62 9.99 26.09 -4.14
N LEU A 63 9.50 24.92 -4.56
CA LEU A 63 10.31 23.73 -4.83
C LEU A 63 10.68 23.57 -6.31
N GLY A 64 10.13 24.39 -7.21
CA GLY A 64 10.32 24.29 -8.66
C GLY A 64 9.45 23.22 -9.31
N LEU A 65 8.31 22.89 -8.71
CA LEU A 65 7.38 21.88 -9.19
C LEU A 65 6.11 22.50 -9.76
N SER A 66 5.55 21.84 -10.77
CA SER A 66 4.24 22.19 -11.35
C SER A 66 3.13 21.78 -10.39
N TRP A 67 2.23 22.71 -10.03
CA TRP A 67 1.16 22.43 -9.07
C TRP A 67 0.11 21.47 -9.62
N GLN A 68 -0.04 21.39 -10.94
CA GLN A 68 -0.98 20.50 -11.62
C GLN A 68 -0.63 19.03 -11.41
N ASP A 69 0.66 18.71 -11.31
CA ASP A 69 1.15 17.34 -11.06
C ASP A 69 0.95 16.91 -9.60
N ILE A 70 0.62 17.88 -8.74
CA ILE A 70 0.55 17.71 -7.28
C ILE A 70 -0.90 17.79 -6.80
N ALA A 71 -1.72 18.60 -7.44
CA ALA A 71 -3.12 18.79 -7.07
C ALA A 71 -3.93 17.51 -7.30
N GLN A 72 -4.86 17.24 -6.38
CA GLN A 72 -5.91 16.26 -6.56
C GLN A 72 -6.98 16.85 -7.49
N GLU A 73 -7.29 16.14 -8.58
CA GLU A 73 -8.37 16.52 -9.47
C GLU A 73 -9.70 16.44 -8.72
N ALA A 74 -10.43 17.56 -8.68
CA ALA A 74 -11.72 17.61 -7.99
C ALA A 74 -12.74 16.84 -8.82
N GLU A 75 -13.01 15.58 -8.45
CA GLU A 75 -14.22 14.90 -8.90
C GLU A 75 -15.41 15.73 -8.42
N LEU A 76 -16.13 16.35 -9.35
CA LEU A 76 -17.41 16.99 -9.06
C LEU A 76 -18.31 15.94 -8.40
N PRO A 77 -19.01 16.25 -7.30
CA PRO A 77 -19.98 15.33 -6.74
C PRO A 77 -21.14 15.17 -7.74
N GLU A 78 -21.10 14.11 -8.54
CA GLU A 78 -22.28 13.58 -9.21
C GLU A 78 -23.22 13.04 -8.13
N GLY A 79 -24.29 13.77 -7.82
CA GLY A 79 -25.27 13.32 -6.83
C GLY A 79 -26.23 14.39 -6.31
N LEU A 80 -26.86 15.17 -7.20
CA LEU A 80 -28.18 15.74 -6.94
C LEU A 80 -29.19 14.88 -7.71
N PHE A 81 -29.65 13.77 -7.13
CA PHE A 81 -30.94 13.18 -7.46
C PHE A 81 -31.57 12.55 -6.22
N GLU A 82 -32.84 12.90 -6.05
CA GLU A 82 -33.75 12.56 -4.96
C GLU A 82 -34.15 11.07 -4.97
N GLU A 83 -34.39 10.59 -3.74
CA GLU A 83 -35.37 9.60 -3.27
C GLU A 83 -35.82 8.46 -4.20
N THR A 84 -35.76 7.23 -3.67
CA THR A 84 -36.98 6.51 -3.27
C THR A 84 -36.66 5.34 -2.34
N GLU A 85 -37.55 5.19 -1.35
CA GLU A 85 -37.57 4.23 -0.26
C GLU A 85 -37.83 2.79 -0.73
N ASN A 86 -37.24 1.82 -0.02
CA ASN A 86 -37.87 0.57 0.44
C ASN A 86 -36.82 -0.20 1.28
N SER A 87 -36.95 -0.27 2.62
CA SER A 87 -37.79 -1.23 3.37
C SER A 87 -37.34 -2.69 3.21
N THR A 88 -36.52 -3.20 4.14
CA THR A 88 -36.90 -4.24 5.13
C THR A 88 -35.73 -4.56 6.07
N ASP A 89 -36.05 -4.66 7.36
CA ASP A 89 -35.21 -5.21 8.42
C ASP A 89 -34.89 -6.70 8.19
N ASP A 90 -33.68 -7.15 8.56
CA ASP A 90 -33.49 -8.39 9.31
C ASP A 90 -32.05 -8.50 9.87
N ASP A 91 -31.97 -8.80 11.17
CA ASP A 91 -30.77 -9.09 11.95
C ASP A 91 -30.12 -10.42 11.50
N PHE A 92 -28.85 -10.39 11.10
CA PHE A 92 -27.95 -11.56 11.20
C PHE A 92 -26.52 -11.13 11.55
N ILE A 93 -26.11 -11.44 12.77
CA ILE A 93 -24.70 -11.56 13.17
C ILE A 93 -24.17 -12.84 12.51
N ASN A 94 -23.15 -12.74 11.66
CA ASN A 94 -22.33 -13.90 11.32
C ASN A 94 -20.83 -13.56 11.32
N ASP A 95 -20.14 -14.38 12.10
CA ASP A 95 -18.74 -14.40 12.43
C ASP A 95 -18.04 -15.32 11.40
N GLU A 96 -17.65 -14.80 10.24
CA GLU A 96 -17.01 -15.59 9.16
C GLU A 96 -15.87 -14.85 8.42
N ASN A 97 -14.99 -14.15 9.15
CA ASN A 97 -13.83 -13.47 8.53
C ASN A 97 -12.48 -14.20 8.68
N GLU A 98 -12.45 -15.46 9.12
CA GLU A 98 -11.20 -16.14 9.53
C GLU A 98 -10.50 -16.96 8.43
N TYR A 99 -11.10 -17.21 7.26
CA TYR A 99 -10.50 -18.09 6.23
C TYR A 99 -10.21 -17.48 4.86
N VAL A 100 -10.56 -16.20 4.64
CA VAL A 100 -10.56 -15.62 3.28
C VAL A 100 -9.18 -15.12 2.83
N LEU A 101 -8.27 -14.77 3.76
CA LEU A 101 -7.10 -13.95 3.44
C LEU A 101 -5.97 -14.67 2.66
N PRO A 102 -5.55 -15.91 2.98
CA PRO A 102 -4.51 -16.63 2.21
C PRO A 102 -5.01 -17.07 0.84
N ALA A 103 -6.27 -17.52 0.76
CA ALA A 103 -6.93 -17.84 -0.50
C ALA A 103 -7.05 -16.58 -1.37
N TYR A 104 -7.46 -15.44 -0.81
CA TYR A 104 -7.60 -14.17 -1.51
C TYR A 104 -6.26 -13.63 -2.06
N LEU A 105 -5.18 -13.63 -1.28
CA LEU A 105 -3.88 -13.16 -1.78
C LEU A 105 -3.31 -14.09 -2.85
N THR A 106 -3.58 -15.39 -2.75
CA THR A 106 -3.20 -16.40 -3.75
C THR A 106 -4.01 -16.22 -5.03
N LEU A 107 -5.34 -16.06 -4.91
CA LEU A 107 -6.25 -15.73 -6.02
C LEU A 107 -5.88 -14.40 -6.67
N LYS A 108 -5.65 -13.32 -5.90
CA LYS A 108 -5.22 -12.02 -6.44
C LYS A 108 -3.91 -12.14 -7.22
N ARG A 109 -2.92 -12.87 -6.68
CA ARG A 109 -1.64 -13.08 -7.37
C ARG A 109 -1.80 -13.96 -8.61
N GLN A 110 -2.62 -15.01 -8.54
CA GLN A 110 -2.90 -15.90 -9.66
C GLN A 110 -3.64 -15.17 -10.78
N TYR A 111 -4.68 -14.40 -10.46
CA TYR A 111 -5.41 -13.57 -11.40
C TYR A 111 -4.52 -12.49 -12.00
N CYS A 112 -3.76 -11.72 -11.22
CA CYS A 112 -2.81 -10.74 -11.77
C CYS A 112 -1.79 -11.39 -12.71
N THR A 113 -1.31 -12.60 -12.39
CA THR A 113 -0.32 -13.30 -13.23
C THR A 113 -0.93 -13.82 -14.53
N GLU A 114 -2.07 -14.52 -14.45
CA GLU A 114 -2.79 -15.03 -15.62
C GLU A 114 -3.25 -13.87 -16.52
N PHE A 115 -3.70 -12.79 -15.91
CA PHE A 115 -4.10 -11.57 -16.56
C PHE A 115 -2.93 -10.91 -17.30
N HIS A 116 -1.77 -10.78 -16.65
CA HIS A 116 -0.56 -10.23 -17.27
C HIS A 116 -0.06 -11.11 -18.42
N GLN A 117 -0.11 -12.45 -18.27
CA GLN A 117 0.25 -13.39 -19.33
C GLN A 117 -0.69 -13.27 -20.54
N ARG A 118 -2.00 -13.17 -20.33
CA ARG A 118 -2.97 -12.96 -21.41
C ARG A 118 -2.75 -11.60 -22.08
N ALA A 119 -2.52 -10.54 -21.32
CA ALA A 119 -2.22 -9.22 -21.86
C ALA A 119 -0.97 -9.22 -22.75
N ILE A 120 0.11 -9.89 -22.33
CA ILE A 120 1.33 -10.05 -23.14
C ILE A 120 1.08 -10.93 -24.38
N SER A 121 0.17 -11.90 -24.33
CA SER A 121 -0.14 -12.73 -25.50
C SER A 121 -0.95 -12.01 -26.57
N HIS A 122 -1.74 -11.00 -26.18
CA HIS A 122 -2.61 -10.25 -27.07
C HIS A 122 -1.97 -8.96 -27.61
N PHE A 123 -0.95 -8.43 -26.92
CA PHE A 123 -0.35 -7.14 -27.25
C PHE A 123 1.18 -7.18 -27.13
N GLN A 124 1.87 -6.23 -27.78
CA GLN A 124 3.33 -6.15 -27.69
C GLN A 124 3.77 -5.76 -26.26
N PRO A 125 4.86 -6.36 -25.71
CA PRO A 125 5.28 -6.16 -24.32
C PRO A 125 5.54 -4.71 -23.92
N ASP A 126 5.95 -3.87 -24.86
CA ASP A 126 6.29 -2.46 -24.61
C ASP A 126 5.09 -1.52 -24.78
N SER A 127 3.98 -2.00 -25.35
CA SER A 127 2.81 -1.18 -25.69
C SER A 127 1.48 -1.72 -25.15
N TYR A 128 1.46 -2.89 -24.50
CA TYR A 128 0.22 -3.58 -24.12
C TYR A 128 -0.74 -2.73 -23.28
N VAL A 129 -0.23 -1.89 -22.37
CA VAL A 129 -1.07 -0.96 -21.59
C VAL A 129 -1.76 0.07 -22.51
N SER A 130 -1.02 0.57 -23.50
CA SER A 130 -1.52 1.56 -24.45
C SER A 130 -2.53 0.97 -25.43
N ASP A 131 -2.27 -0.25 -25.87
CA ASP A 131 -3.10 -0.93 -26.85
C ASP A 131 -4.38 -1.44 -26.18
N LEU A 132 -4.27 -2.01 -24.98
CA LEU A 132 -5.42 -2.37 -24.15
C LEU A 132 -6.32 -1.17 -23.85
N TRP A 133 -5.72 -0.02 -23.52
CA TRP A 133 -6.48 1.21 -23.29
C TRP A 133 -7.24 1.66 -24.55
N LYS A 134 -6.62 1.60 -25.73
CA LYS A 134 -7.28 1.95 -26.99
C LYS A 134 -8.47 1.04 -27.27
N VAL A 135 -8.28 -0.28 -27.14
CA VAL A 135 -9.36 -1.24 -27.42
C VAL A 135 -10.52 -1.08 -26.43
N LEU A 136 -10.24 -0.96 -25.14
CA LEU A 136 -11.27 -0.75 -24.11
C LEU A 136 -12.04 0.56 -24.32
N LYS A 137 -11.39 1.59 -24.85
CA LYS A 137 -12.00 2.88 -25.18
C LYS A 137 -12.84 2.81 -26.46
N GLU A 138 -12.38 2.07 -27.47
CA GLU A 138 -13.09 1.86 -28.74
C GLU A 138 -14.37 1.03 -28.56
N GLU A 139 -14.36 0.03 -27.67
CA GLU A 139 -15.53 -0.79 -27.35
C GLU A 139 -16.58 -0.07 -26.48
N GLN A 140 -16.37 1.21 -26.14
CA GLN A 140 -17.21 1.99 -25.19
C GLN A 140 -17.39 1.32 -23.82
N ALA A 141 -16.60 0.29 -23.51
CA ALA A 141 -16.71 -0.50 -22.29
C ALA A 141 -16.02 0.17 -21.09
N TYR A 142 -15.28 1.27 -21.33
CA TYR A 142 -14.33 1.78 -20.35
C TYR A 142 -13.99 3.27 -20.52
N ASP A 143 -14.22 4.06 -19.46
CA ASP A 143 -13.90 5.50 -19.41
C ASP A 143 -12.79 5.84 -18.40
N SER A 144 -11.84 4.92 -18.18
CA SER A 144 -10.69 5.22 -17.29
C SER A 144 -9.39 5.46 -18.06
N SER A 145 -8.48 6.17 -17.42
CA SER A 145 -7.19 6.54 -17.99
C SER A 145 -6.27 5.33 -18.24
N LYS A 146 -5.29 5.51 -19.12
CA LYS A 146 -4.25 4.51 -19.41
C LYS A 146 -3.45 4.16 -18.14
N GLU A 147 -3.24 5.14 -17.27
CA GLU A 147 -2.59 5.00 -15.97
C GLU A 147 -3.40 4.12 -15.01
N THR A 148 -4.72 4.19 -15.08
CA THR A 148 -5.62 3.34 -14.27
C THR A 148 -5.49 1.88 -14.68
N ILE A 149 -5.41 1.60 -15.98
CA ILE A 149 -5.18 0.24 -16.50
C ILE A 149 -3.80 -0.26 -16.06
N ALA A 150 -2.76 0.57 -16.17
CA ALA A 150 -1.41 0.23 -15.71
C ALA A 150 -1.39 -0.13 -14.22
N ARG A 151 -2.10 0.64 -13.38
CA ARG A 151 -2.23 0.38 -11.94
C ARG A 151 -2.93 -0.95 -11.67
N ILE A 152 -4.02 -1.24 -12.37
CA ILE A 152 -4.74 -2.52 -12.23
C ILE A 152 -3.85 -3.69 -12.60
N LEU A 153 -3.15 -3.58 -13.74
CA LEU A 153 -2.18 -4.58 -14.21
C LEU A 153 -1.05 -4.82 -13.20
N ASN A 154 -0.61 -3.76 -12.50
CA ASN A 154 0.41 -3.83 -11.46
C ASN A 154 -0.13 -4.18 -10.07
N GLY A 155 -1.39 -4.64 -9.96
CA GLY A 155 -2.01 -5.09 -8.71
C GLY A 155 -2.36 -3.99 -7.71
N SER A 156 -2.33 -2.73 -8.15
CA SER A 156 -2.71 -1.55 -7.36
C SER A 156 -4.22 -1.42 -7.21
N ARG A 157 -4.66 -0.61 -6.23
CA ARG A 157 -6.09 -0.34 -6.00
C ARG A 157 -6.74 0.30 -7.23
N ALA A 158 -7.93 -0.20 -7.58
CA ALA A 158 -8.82 0.40 -8.57
C ALA A 158 -10.28 0.13 -8.21
N ARG A 159 -11.20 0.90 -8.81
CA ARG A 159 -12.64 0.72 -8.61
C ARG A 159 -13.06 -0.66 -9.15
N ALA A 160 -13.99 -1.33 -8.46
CA ALA A 160 -14.53 -2.63 -8.86
C ALA A 160 -14.97 -2.66 -10.33
N ARG A 161 -15.73 -1.65 -10.77
CA ARG A 161 -16.18 -1.50 -12.17
C ARG A 161 -15.03 -1.56 -13.18
N ASN A 162 -13.86 -1.02 -12.81
CA ASN A 162 -12.71 -0.97 -13.69
C ASN A 162 -12.02 -2.32 -13.81
N ILE A 163 -11.99 -3.07 -12.70
CA ILE A 163 -11.47 -4.44 -12.66
C ILE A 163 -12.41 -5.34 -13.46
N THR A 164 -13.73 -5.22 -13.27
CA THR A 164 -14.74 -6.00 -14.00
C THR A 164 -14.67 -5.79 -15.51
N ALA A 165 -14.63 -4.55 -15.98
CA ALA A 165 -14.57 -4.25 -17.42
C ALA A 165 -13.31 -4.86 -18.07
N ILE A 166 -12.18 -4.75 -17.38
CA ILE A 166 -10.93 -5.35 -17.82
C ILE A 166 -11.00 -6.88 -17.82
N CYS A 167 -11.50 -7.50 -16.76
CA CYS A 167 -11.65 -8.96 -16.70
C CYS A 167 -12.60 -9.48 -17.78
N ASN A 168 -13.70 -8.78 -18.05
CA ASN A 168 -14.63 -9.11 -19.13
C ASN A 168 -13.94 -9.09 -20.50
N PHE A 169 -13.10 -8.08 -20.77
CA PHE A 169 -12.34 -7.98 -22.03
C PHE A 169 -11.43 -9.20 -22.26
N PHE A 170 -10.79 -9.70 -21.21
CA PHE A 170 -9.93 -10.89 -21.31
C PHE A 170 -10.67 -12.23 -21.08
N GLY A 171 -12.01 -12.21 -20.98
CA GLY A 171 -12.82 -13.39 -20.71
C GLY A 171 -12.49 -14.07 -19.37
N VAL A 172 -12.02 -13.31 -18.39
CA VAL A 172 -11.74 -13.80 -17.03
C VAL A 172 -13.00 -13.63 -16.20
N LYS A 173 -13.57 -14.73 -15.71
CA LYS A 173 -14.73 -14.68 -14.80
C LYS A 173 -14.29 -14.06 -13.47
N VAL A 174 -14.88 -12.92 -13.12
CA VAL A 174 -14.70 -12.33 -11.79
C VAL A 174 -15.71 -12.98 -10.86
N GLU A 175 -15.26 -13.77 -9.89
CA GLU A 175 -16.13 -14.22 -8.81
C GLU A 175 -16.50 -13.01 -7.94
N GLU A 176 -17.80 -12.81 -7.66
CA GLU A 176 -18.34 -11.64 -6.93
C GLU A 176 -17.61 -11.35 -5.60
N ALA A 177 -17.14 -12.40 -4.92
CA ALA A 177 -16.34 -12.31 -3.70
C ALA A 177 -15.03 -11.49 -3.86
N CYS A 178 -14.43 -11.43 -5.06
CA CYS A 178 -13.21 -10.66 -5.32
C CYS A 178 -13.46 -9.13 -5.41
N LEU A 179 -14.68 -8.70 -5.75
CA LEU A 179 -15.02 -7.28 -5.90
C LEU A 179 -15.44 -6.66 -4.57
N GLU A 180 -16.14 -7.41 -3.72
CA GLU A 180 -16.46 -6.99 -2.35
C GLU A 180 -15.21 -6.90 -1.47
N THR A 181 -14.25 -7.82 -1.64
CA THR A 181 -12.99 -7.82 -0.87
C THR A 181 -12.00 -6.74 -1.30
N ALA A 182 -12.09 -6.21 -2.53
CA ALA A 182 -11.29 -5.08 -2.99
C ALA A 182 -11.61 -3.75 -2.26
N PHE A 183 -12.77 -3.69 -1.58
CA PHE A 183 -13.25 -2.54 -0.81
C PHE A 183 -13.05 -2.64 0.71
N ILE A 184 -12.38 -3.69 1.21
CA ILE A 184 -12.13 -3.81 2.64
C ILE A 184 -11.14 -2.72 3.07
N SER A 185 -11.68 -1.76 3.82
CA SER A 185 -11.00 -0.82 4.73
C SER A 185 -9.73 -1.46 5.33
N PRO A 186 -8.61 -0.74 5.48
CA PRO A 186 -7.32 -1.36 5.78
C PRO A 186 -7.46 -2.24 7.02
N LEU A 187 -7.29 -3.55 6.82
CA LEU A 187 -7.24 -4.54 7.90
C LEU A 187 -6.37 -3.93 9.01
N SER A 188 -7.01 -3.67 10.15
CA SER A 188 -6.29 -3.21 11.34
C SER A 188 -5.12 -4.16 11.55
N PRO A 189 -3.88 -3.66 11.71
CA PRO A 189 -2.73 -4.54 11.83
C PRO A 189 -2.97 -5.50 13.00
N PRO A 190 -2.65 -6.80 12.86
CA PRO A 190 -2.75 -7.78 13.92
C PRO A 190 -2.13 -7.26 15.20
N SER A 191 -2.60 -7.70 16.38
CA SER A 191 -2.18 -7.11 17.65
C SER A 191 -0.65 -7.03 17.80
N PHE A 192 0.07 -7.96 17.16
CA PHE A 192 1.51 -7.93 17.10
C PHE A 192 2.07 -8.40 15.76
N LEU A 193 3.20 -7.81 15.38
CA LEU A 193 3.91 -8.07 14.14
C LEU A 193 5.42 -8.20 14.39
N THR A 194 6.10 -8.94 13.51
CA THR A 194 7.56 -9.07 13.50
C THR A 194 8.08 -8.74 12.10
N LEU A 195 9.05 -7.83 11.98
CA LEU A 195 9.67 -7.50 10.70
C LEU A 195 10.47 -8.68 10.13
N LEU A 196 10.36 -8.86 8.80
CA LEU A 196 11.18 -9.83 8.07
C LEU A 196 12.67 -9.44 8.08
N PRO A 197 13.59 -10.43 7.99
CA PRO A 197 15.04 -10.21 8.01
C PRO A 197 15.56 -9.16 7.05
N GLU A 198 15.13 -9.19 5.80
CA GLU A 198 15.52 -8.27 4.74
C GLU A 198 15.20 -6.80 5.10
N TYR A 199 13.96 -6.53 5.52
CA TYR A 199 13.52 -5.17 5.84
C TYR A 199 14.16 -4.63 7.12
N ARG A 200 14.53 -5.50 8.09
CA ARG A 200 15.27 -5.06 9.29
C ARG A 200 16.58 -4.37 8.94
N LYS A 201 17.37 -4.98 8.05
CA LYS A 201 18.66 -4.44 7.63
C LYS A 201 18.46 -3.15 6.84
N GLN A 202 17.55 -3.19 5.86
CA GLN A 202 17.23 -2.04 5.01
C GLN A 202 16.75 -0.83 5.83
N PHE A 203 15.78 -1.01 6.73
CA PHE A 203 15.25 0.07 7.56
C PHE A 203 16.31 0.63 8.52
N LYS A 204 17.20 -0.21 9.04
CA LYS A 204 18.29 0.22 9.91
C LYS A 204 19.31 1.07 9.16
N GLU A 205 19.64 0.71 7.91
CA GLU A 205 20.53 1.48 7.04
C GLU A 205 19.90 2.82 6.63
N LEU A 206 18.65 2.80 6.18
CA LEU A 206 17.89 4.02 5.83
C LEU A 206 17.77 4.97 7.02
N ALA A 207 17.42 4.46 8.21
CA ALA A 207 17.32 5.28 9.40
C ALA A 207 18.67 5.87 9.81
N ARG A 208 19.77 5.12 9.67
CA ARG A 208 21.11 5.65 9.95
C ARG A 208 21.48 6.75 8.98
N PHE A 209 21.17 6.57 7.70
CA PHE A 209 21.43 7.57 6.67
C PHE A 209 20.61 8.85 6.90
N ASP A 210 19.31 8.72 7.13
CA ASP A 210 18.41 9.87 7.32
C ASP A 210 18.72 10.69 8.58
N PHE A 211 19.28 10.06 9.61
CA PHE A 211 19.47 10.66 10.94
C PHE A 211 20.91 10.60 11.45
N GLU A 212 21.91 10.48 10.56
CA GLU A 212 23.33 10.39 10.92
C GLU A 212 23.79 11.57 11.79
N ASN A 213 23.27 12.77 11.49
CA ASN A 213 23.61 14.02 12.17
C ASN A 213 22.72 14.34 13.38
N HIS A 214 21.83 13.42 13.79
CA HIS A 214 20.93 13.69 14.90
C HIS A 214 21.67 13.58 16.23
N SER A 215 21.67 14.64 17.05
CA SER A 215 22.47 14.76 18.28
C SER A 215 22.27 13.60 19.29
N ASN A 216 21.06 13.05 19.34
CA ASN A 216 20.68 11.94 20.22
C ASN A 216 20.67 10.57 19.51
N GLY A 217 21.36 10.45 18.37
CA GLY A 217 21.43 9.24 17.55
C GLY A 217 20.19 9.01 16.67
N TYR A 218 20.36 8.11 15.69
CA TYR A 218 19.37 7.89 14.63
C TYR A 218 18.00 7.40 15.13
N LEU A 219 17.97 6.62 16.21
CA LEU A 219 16.72 6.12 16.81
C LEU A 219 15.86 7.26 17.38
N SER A 220 16.50 8.28 17.97
CA SER A 220 15.81 9.44 18.52
C SER A 220 15.23 10.32 17.41
N GLY A 221 15.97 10.49 16.31
CA GLY A 221 15.47 11.17 15.11
C GLY A 221 14.29 10.44 14.50
N LEU A 222 14.41 9.13 14.30
CA LEU A 222 13.35 8.28 13.75
C LEU A 222 12.10 8.30 14.63
N ARG A 223 12.24 8.21 15.96
CA ARG A 223 11.10 8.37 16.88
C ARG A 223 10.37 9.69 16.66
N LYS A 224 11.13 10.79 16.57
CA LYS A 224 10.58 12.13 16.42
C LYS A 224 9.81 12.26 15.10
N GLU A 225 10.35 11.72 14.01
CA GLU A 225 9.65 11.75 12.72
C GLU A 225 8.42 10.85 12.70
N ILE A 226 8.47 9.63 13.25
CA ILE A 226 7.27 8.79 13.34
C ILE A 226 6.18 9.46 14.18
N LEU A 227 6.56 10.10 15.30
CA LEU A 227 5.62 10.87 16.12
C LEU A 227 5.01 12.04 15.32
N ASN A 228 5.83 12.76 14.55
CA ASN A 228 5.36 13.90 13.75
C ASN A 228 4.44 13.48 12.60
N GLU A 229 4.75 12.37 11.92
CA GLU A 229 4.06 11.93 10.71
C GLU A 229 2.82 11.08 11.01
N GLN A 230 2.96 10.10 11.91
CA GLN A 230 1.93 9.12 12.18
C GLN A 230 1.12 9.46 13.44
N ASN A 231 1.52 10.49 14.19
CA ASN A 231 0.93 10.87 15.48
C ASN A 231 0.88 9.70 16.49
N ILE A 232 1.89 8.82 16.42
CA ILE A 232 2.01 7.66 17.29
C ILE A 232 3.33 7.78 18.05
N ASP A 233 3.23 7.89 19.37
CA ASP A 233 4.42 7.89 20.23
C ASP A 233 4.93 6.45 20.41
N ILE A 234 6.09 6.18 19.84
CA ILE A 234 6.80 4.91 19.96
C ILE A 234 8.10 5.19 20.72
N SER A 235 8.36 4.46 21.80
CA SER A 235 9.63 4.61 22.52
C SER A 235 10.83 4.21 21.64
N THR A 236 11.98 4.84 21.87
CA THR A 236 13.23 4.50 21.17
C THR A 236 13.62 3.03 21.39
N ASP A 237 13.37 2.49 22.59
CA ASP A 237 13.55 1.06 22.90
C ASP A 237 12.63 0.17 22.05
N THR A 238 11.36 0.55 21.88
CA THR A 238 10.42 -0.21 21.04
C THR A 238 10.88 -0.22 19.58
N ILE A 239 11.36 0.91 19.07
CA ILE A 239 11.92 1.00 17.71
C ILE A 239 13.15 0.09 17.57
N ALA A 240 14.09 0.14 18.52
CA ALA A 240 15.28 -0.70 18.51
C ALA A 240 14.91 -2.19 18.51
N ARG A 241 13.97 -2.58 19.38
CA ARG A 241 13.44 -3.95 19.45
C ARG A 241 12.83 -4.42 18.13
N ILE A 242 12.02 -3.58 17.48
CA ILE A 242 11.41 -3.88 16.17
C ILE A 242 12.50 -4.09 15.11
N LEU A 243 13.50 -3.19 15.05
CA LEU A 243 14.63 -3.28 14.11
C LEU A 243 15.51 -4.52 14.35
N ASP A 244 15.63 -4.98 15.59
CA ASP A 244 16.35 -6.21 15.91
C ASP A 244 15.49 -7.48 15.67
N GLY A 245 14.27 -7.31 15.17
CA GLY A 245 13.34 -8.39 14.82
C GLY A 245 12.62 -9.02 16.00
N LYS A 246 12.48 -8.27 17.09
CA LYS A 246 11.57 -8.64 18.16
C LYS A 246 10.14 -8.25 17.78
N ARG A 247 9.19 -9.01 18.32
CA ARG A 247 7.76 -8.76 18.19
C ARG A 247 7.42 -7.37 18.75
N GLY A 248 6.72 -6.57 17.95
CA GLY A 248 6.18 -5.26 18.32
C GLY A 248 4.65 -5.23 18.25
N ARG A 249 4.02 -4.25 18.89
CA ARG A 249 2.57 -4.03 18.76
C ARG A 249 2.23 -3.66 17.30
N GLY A 250 1.16 -4.23 16.75
CA GLY A 250 0.77 -4.07 15.35
C GLY A 250 0.76 -2.63 14.88
N ARG A 251 0.03 -1.76 15.59
CA ARG A 251 -0.05 -0.32 15.30
C ARG A 251 1.32 0.39 15.26
N ASN A 252 2.26 -0.04 16.11
CA ASN A 252 3.58 0.58 16.18
C ASN A 252 4.43 0.12 14.98
N VAL A 253 4.35 -1.17 14.63
CA VAL A 253 5.07 -1.73 13.48
C VAL A 253 4.48 -1.22 12.16
N ASP A 254 3.16 -1.06 12.07
CA ASP A 254 2.49 -0.46 10.90
C ASP A 254 2.90 1.00 10.71
N ALA A 255 2.83 1.83 11.75
CA ALA A 255 3.32 3.21 11.70
C ALA A 255 4.80 3.29 11.27
N PHE A 256 5.61 2.35 11.76
CA PHE A 256 7.00 2.20 11.38
C PHE A 256 7.18 1.84 9.90
N CYS A 257 6.41 0.89 9.37
CA CYS A 257 6.46 0.50 7.96
C CYS A 257 6.00 1.64 7.04
N ARG A 258 4.92 2.35 7.43
CA ARG A 258 4.41 3.50 6.68
C ARG A 258 5.40 4.64 6.57
N TYR A 259 6.19 4.90 7.62
CA TYR A 259 7.27 5.88 7.56
C TYR A 259 8.28 5.56 6.43
N PHE A 260 8.57 4.28 6.19
CA PHE A 260 9.42 3.84 5.08
C PHE A 260 8.67 3.60 3.76
N GLY A 261 7.39 3.96 3.68
CA GLY A 261 6.58 3.80 2.47
C GLY A 261 6.22 2.36 2.12
N LEU A 262 6.26 1.43 3.09
CA LEU A 262 5.91 0.03 2.89
C LEU A 262 4.66 -0.39 3.67
N SER A 263 3.91 -1.33 3.11
CA SER A 263 2.78 -1.95 3.82
C SER A 263 3.28 -2.96 4.84
N TRP A 264 2.66 -3.01 6.02
CA TRP A 264 2.98 -4.02 7.03
C TRP A 264 2.76 -5.45 6.51
N VAL A 265 1.85 -5.65 5.55
CA VAL A 265 1.57 -6.95 4.92
C VAL A 265 2.77 -7.47 4.14
N GLU A 266 3.57 -6.56 3.58
CA GLU A 266 4.77 -6.89 2.80
C GLU A 266 5.99 -7.06 3.70
N ALA A 267 6.11 -6.20 4.72
CA ALA A 267 7.31 -6.12 5.54
C ALA A 267 7.32 -7.05 6.77
N CYS A 268 6.17 -7.61 7.16
CA CYS A 268 6.02 -8.32 8.44
C CYS A 268 5.46 -9.74 8.32
N VAL A 269 5.78 -10.54 9.34
CA VAL A 269 5.15 -11.84 9.62
C VAL A 269 4.26 -11.70 10.85
N THR A 270 3.06 -12.29 10.78
CA THR A 270 2.15 -12.42 11.92
C THR A 270 2.54 -13.63 12.79
N ALA A 271 2.25 -13.58 14.08
CA ALA A 271 2.50 -14.74 14.95
C ALA A 271 1.69 -15.98 14.51
N GLU A 272 0.52 -15.76 13.90
CA GLU A 272 -0.34 -16.81 13.34
C GLU A 272 0.31 -17.53 12.13
N ARG A 273 1.04 -16.81 11.27
CA ARG A 273 1.82 -17.43 10.19
C ARG A 273 3.00 -18.28 10.68
N PHE A 274 3.47 -18.07 11.91
CA PHE A 274 4.53 -18.92 12.46
C PHE A 274 4.04 -20.35 12.68
N LEU A 275 2.76 -20.52 13.03
CA LEU A 275 2.12 -21.83 13.19
C LEU A 275 2.01 -22.56 11.84
N GLU A 276 1.55 -21.89 10.78
CA GLU A 276 1.47 -22.47 9.43
C GLU A 276 2.85 -22.91 8.91
N VAL A 277 3.90 -22.09 9.11
CA VAL A 277 5.26 -22.47 8.70
C VAL A 277 5.77 -23.64 9.54
N THR A 278 5.50 -23.68 10.85
CA THR A 278 5.89 -24.83 11.68
C THR A 278 5.10 -26.10 11.37
N GLU A 279 3.82 -26.01 11.02
CA GLU A 279 3.01 -27.15 10.55
C GLU A 279 3.46 -27.63 9.17
N LEU A 280 3.77 -26.72 8.24
CA LEU A 280 4.34 -27.07 6.94
C LEU A 280 5.70 -27.76 7.10
N VAL A 281 6.56 -27.24 7.98
CA VAL A 281 7.85 -27.87 8.31
C VAL A 281 7.65 -29.24 8.99
N ALA A 282 6.63 -29.39 9.84
CA ALA A 282 6.28 -30.67 10.45
C ALA A 282 5.76 -31.69 9.43
N GLN A 283 4.91 -31.26 8.48
CA GLN A 283 4.43 -32.08 7.36
C GLN A 283 5.55 -32.49 6.41
N ILE A 284 6.49 -31.59 6.11
CA ILE A 284 7.67 -31.92 5.29
C ILE A 284 8.53 -32.96 6.02
N ARG A 285 8.78 -32.77 7.32
CA ARG A 285 9.55 -33.72 8.14
C ARG A 285 8.89 -35.10 8.24
N SER A 286 7.56 -35.18 8.36
CA SER A 286 6.85 -36.47 8.41
C SER A 286 6.94 -37.19 7.06
N ARG A 287 6.79 -36.48 5.93
CA ARG A 287 6.95 -37.03 4.59
C ARG A 287 8.37 -37.52 4.30
N VAL A 288 9.39 -36.77 4.71
CA VAL A 288 10.80 -37.17 4.56
C VAL A 288 11.12 -38.41 5.39
N LYS A 289 10.66 -38.49 6.65
CA LYS A 289 10.83 -39.69 7.49
C LYS A 289 10.17 -40.93 6.88
N PHE A 290 9.01 -40.76 6.24
CA PHE A 290 8.30 -41.86 5.58
C PHE A 290 9.06 -42.42 4.37
N ALA A 291 9.73 -41.54 3.60
CA ALA A 291 10.53 -41.94 2.44
C ALA A 291 11.76 -42.77 2.85
N PHE A 292 12.45 -42.39 3.93
CA PHE A 292 13.60 -43.16 4.44
C PHE A 292 13.22 -44.53 5.04
N ALA A 293 12.05 -44.62 5.69
CA ALA A 293 11.57 -45.89 6.23
C ALA A 293 11.17 -46.91 5.14
N TYR A 294 10.86 -46.44 3.93
CA TYR A 294 10.50 -47.30 2.79
C TYR A 294 11.74 -47.78 2.01
N SER A 295 12.81 -46.97 1.93
CA SER A 295 14.05 -47.39 1.27
C SER A 295 14.75 -48.53 2.01
N ASP A 296 14.67 -48.57 3.35
CA ASP A 296 15.27 -49.64 4.16
C ASP A 296 14.55 -51.00 4.05
N ARG A 297 13.29 -51.02 3.60
CA ARG A 297 12.54 -52.28 3.41
C ARG A 297 12.75 -52.90 2.03
N SER A 298 13.13 -52.10 1.03
CA SER A 298 13.34 -52.58 -0.34
C SER A 298 14.65 -53.36 -0.54
N THR A 299 15.60 -53.30 0.40
CA THR A 299 16.89 -53.99 0.32
C THR A 299 16.91 -55.36 1.01
N SER A 300 15.89 -55.72 1.80
CA SER A 300 15.86 -56.98 2.56
C SER A 300 15.13 -58.15 1.86
N SER A 301 14.75 -58.03 0.59
CA SER A 301 14.11 -59.12 -0.20
C SER A 301 14.98 -59.71 -1.31
N ARG A 302 16.28 -59.39 -1.31
CA ARG A 302 17.28 -60.05 -2.17
C ARG A 302 18.45 -60.55 -1.34
N GLN A 303 18.22 -61.63 -0.58
CA GLN A 303 19.12 -62.78 -0.35
C GLN A 303 18.68 -63.56 0.89
#